data_AF-A0A6P1Y3H1-F1
#
_entry.id   AF-A0A6P1Y3H1-F1
#
_cell.length_a   1.000
_cell.length_b   1.000
_cell.length_c   1.000
_cell.angle_alpha   90.00
_cell.angle_beta   90.00
_cell.angle_gamma   90.00
#
_symmetry.space_group_name_H-M   'P 1'
#
loop_
_entity.id
_entity.type
_entity.pdbx_description
1 polymer ?
#
loop_
_entity_poly.entity_id
_entity_poly.type
_entity_poly.pdbx_seq_one_letter_code
_entity_poly.pdbx_strand_id
1 'polypeptide(L)'
;MFIVSIIFFYTLPASLIFLQGIGLERLSMNARSTRVVIPFILRDGAVMLISASLSWLLEFSILLPLDIVSITPIAALIIVYLCDLAVHRIFFKHSESRLIRERLFSGGTVIFALYQAFTYIELIAILVSALVSMLVWSFVLCAVRRRVEESNVSAQWKNAPLLLISMGLIALALYAWDVAWLTPALL
;
A
#
# COMPACT_ATOMS: atom_id res chain seq x y z
N MET A 1 -20.08 9.47 -8.80
CA MET A 1 -19.04 10.50 -9.01
C MET A 1 -18.02 10.54 -7.86
N PHE A 2 -18.44 10.45 -6.59
CA PHE A 2 -17.52 10.43 -5.43
C PHE A 2 -16.49 9.27 -5.43
N ILE A 3 -16.90 8.02 -5.69
CA ILE A 3 -16.00 6.85 -5.58
C ILE A 3 -14.84 6.90 -6.58
N VAL A 4 -15.11 7.28 -7.83
CA VAL A 4 -14.06 7.39 -8.87
C VAL A 4 -13.08 8.51 -8.53
N SER A 5 -13.57 9.64 -8.01
CA SER A 5 -12.72 10.72 -7.52
C SER A 5 -11.87 10.29 -6.32
N ILE A 6 -12.42 9.51 -5.39
CA ILE A 6 -11.68 8.92 -4.25
C ILE A 6 -10.58 7.99 -4.74
N ILE A 7 -10.90 7.08 -5.67
CA ILE A 7 -9.91 6.16 -6.24
C ILE A 7 -8.81 6.96 -6.95
N PHE A 8 -9.17 7.94 -7.78
CA PHE A 8 -8.20 8.80 -8.45
C PHE A 8 -7.34 9.57 -7.46
N PHE A 9 -7.94 10.10 -6.38
CA PHE A 9 -7.27 10.86 -5.35
C PHE A 9 -6.24 10.02 -4.56
N TYR A 10 -6.62 8.83 -4.09
CA TYR A 10 -5.71 7.97 -3.33
C TYR A 10 -4.72 7.18 -4.20
N THR A 11 -4.96 7.08 -5.52
CA THR A 11 -4.00 6.46 -6.44
C THR A 11 -2.87 7.42 -6.84
N LEU A 12 -3.20 8.69 -7.09
CA LEU A 12 -2.30 9.66 -7.73
C LEU A 12 -1.88 10.80 -6.79
N PRO A 13 -2.69 11.84 -6.49
CA PRO A 13 -2.25 13.00 -5.71
C PRO A 13 -1.92 12.66 -4.26
N ALA A 14 -2.72 11.83 -3.59
CA ALA A 14 -2.51 11.38 -2.22
C ALA A 14 -2.11 9.90 -2.18
N SER A 15 -1.10 9.52 -2.97
CA SER A 15 -0.62 8.13 -2.99
C SER A 15 -0.23 7.69 -1.57
N LEU A 16 -1.00 6.73 -1.05
CA LEU A 16 -0.79 6.10 0.26
C LEU A 16 0.65 5.58 0.42
N ILE A 17 1.28 5.20 -0.69
CA ILE A 17 2.62 4.60 -0.70
C ILE A 17 3.71 5.65 -0.50
N PHE A 18 3.58 6.81 -1.14
CA PHE A 18 4.61 7.85 -1.11
C PHE A 18 4.38 8.92 -0.04
N LEU A 19 3.12 9.35 0.18
CA LEU A 19 2.81 10.36 1.19
C LEU A 19 2.79 9.78 2.62
N GLN A 20 2.29 8.56 2.79
CA GLN A 20 2.27 7.91 4.11
C GLN A 20 3.43 6.91 4.29
N GLY A 21 4.23 6.69 3.24
CA GLY A 21 5.38 5.80 3.27
C GLY A 21 5.04 4.30 3.36
N ILE A 22 3.76 3.93 3.24
CA ILE A 22 3.29 2.56 3.43
C ILE A 22 3.67 1.71 2.21
N GLY A 23 4.64 0.81 2.37
CA GLY A 23 5.04 -0.12 1.30
C GLY A 23 6.18 0.34 0.40
N LEU A 24 6.94 1.37 0.79
CA LEU A 24 8.15 1.80 0.07
C LEU A 24 9.21 0.69 -0.03
N GLU A 25 9.34 -0.13 1.02
CA GLU A 25 10.24 -1.30 1.04
C GLU A 25 9.87 -2.27 -0.08
N ARG A 26 8.60 -2.71 -0.13
CA ARG A 26 8.05 -3.53 -1.21
C ARG A 26 8.31 -2.92 -2.58
N LEU A 27 8.08 -1.61 -2.71
CA LEU A 27 8.16 -0.93 -3.98
C LEU A 27 9.60 -1.02 -4.54
N SER A 28 10.59 -0.82 -3.67
CA SER A 28 12.01 -0.98 -4.00
C SER A 28 12.38 -2.43 -4.36
N MET A 29 11.78 -3.43 -3.70
CA MET A 29 11.99 -4.85 -3.99
C MET A 29 11.29 -5.28 -5.29
N ASN A 30 10.09 -4.77 -5.56
CA ASN A 30 9.31 -5.03 -6.77
C ASN A 30 9.97 -4.44 -8.01
N ALA A 31 10.63 -3.30 -7.88
CA ALA A 31 11.49 -2.76 -8.93
C ALA A 31 12.64 -3.72 -9.29
N ARG A 32 13.01 -4.65 -8.39
CA ARG A 32 14.00 -5.69 -8.67
C ARG A 32 13.48 -6.85 -9.52
N SER A 33 12.22 -7.24 -9.36
CA SER A 33 11.63 -8.40 -10.04
C SER A 33 10.13 -8.23 -10.31
N THR A 34 9.79 -7.91 -11.56
CA THR A 34 8.43 -7.64 -12.02
C THR A 34 7.52 -8.87 -12.00
N ARG A 35 8.08 -10.09 -12.14
CA ARG A 35 7.30 -11.35 -12.19
C ARG A 35 6.60 -11.68 -10.86
N VAL A 36 7.06 -11.10 -9.75
CA VAL A 36 6.52 -11.39 -8.41
C VAL A 36 5.41 -10.40 -8.01
N VAL A 37 5.22 -9.32 -8.77
CA VAL A 37 4.31 -8.22 -8.43
C VAL A 37 2.84 -8.64 -8.52
N ILE A 38 2.43 -9.30 -9.60
CA ILE A 38 1.05 -9.75 -9.81
C ILE A 38 0.59 -10.77 -8.75
N PRO A 39 1.31 -11.88 -8.50
CA PRO A 39 0.88 -12.85 -7.48
C PRO A 39 0.93 -12.26 -6.07
N PHE A 40 1.83 -11.31 -5.81
CA PHE A 40 1.86 -10.57 -4.56
C PHE A 40 0.58 -9.73 -4.37
N ILE A 41 0.22 -8.91 -5.36
CA ILE A 41 -0.97 -8.04 -5.31
C ILE A 41 -2.24 -8.86 -5.12
N LEU A 42 -2.38 -9.99 -5.82
CA LEU A 42 -3.57 -10.84 -5.71
C LEU A 42 -3.69 -11.44 -4.31
N ARG A 43 -2.58 -11.98 -3.77
CA ARG A 43 -2.55 -12.59 -2.43
C ARG A 43 -2.79 -11.54 -1.35
N ASP A 44 -2.03 -10.46 -1.38
CA ASP A 44 -2.08 -9.43 -0.34
C ASP A 44 -3.41 -8.66 -0.40
N GLY A 45 -3.95 -8.44 -1.60
CA GLY A 45 -5.30 -7.91 -1.78
C GLY A 45 -6.39 -8.77 -1.15
N ALA A 46 -6.33 -10.10 -1.31
CA ALA A 46 -7.26 -11.00 -0.65
C ALA A 46 -7.14 -10.96 0.88
N VAL A 47 -5.90 -10.94 1.41
CA VAL A 47 -5.66 -10.81 2.85
C VAL A 47 -6.21 -9.50 3.37
N MET A 48 -5.95 -8.38 2.69
CA MET A 48 -6.43 -7.05 3.07
C MET A 48 -7.97 -6.98 3.06
N LEU A 49 -8.63 -7.50 2.02
CA LEU A 49 -10.09 -7.50 1.96
C LEU A 49 -10.72 -8.31 3.11
N ILE A 50 -10.21 -9.52 3.36
CA ILE A 50 -10.73 -10.38 4.43
C ILE A 50 -10.48 -9.74 5.81
N SER A 51 -9.26 -9.27 6.05
CA SER A 51 -8.88 -8.67 7.33
C SER A 51 -9.63 -7.37 7.59
N ALA A 52 -9.72 -6.47 6.62
CA ALA A 52 -10.46 -5.22 6.77
C ALA A 52 -11.96 -5.45 6.98
N SER A 53 -12.56 -6.45 6.31
CA SER A 53 -13.97 -6.82 6.53
C SER A 53 -14.19 -7.36 7.95
N LEU A 54 -13.29 -8.22 8.44
CA LEU A 54 -13.34 -8.71 9.83
C LEU A 54 -13.17 -7.58 10.84
N SER A 55 -12.21 -6.70 10.61
CA SER A 55 -11.94 -5.56 11.49
C SER A 55 -13.10 -4.58 11.53
N TRP A 56 -13.70 -4.27 10.38
CA TRP A 56 -14.91 -3.44 10.30
C TRP A 56 -16.08 -4.06 11.07
N LEU A 57 -16.31 -5.37 10.88
CA LEU A 57 -17.39 -6.07 11.58
C LEU A 57 -17.15 -6.08 13.10
N LEU A 58 -15.90 -6.29 13.53
CA LEU A 58 -15.51 -6.29 14.94
C LEU A 58 -15.65 -4.90 15.57
N GLU A 59 -15.32 -3.84 14.82
CA GLU A 59 -15.49 -2.46 15.25
C GLU A 59 -16.97 -2.15 15.51
N PHE A 60 -17.84 -2.40 14.54
CA PHE A 60 -19.28 -2.14 14.67
C PHE A 60 -19.98 -3.04 15.69
N SER A 61 -19.58 -4.31 15.80
CA SER A 61 -20.28 -5.28 16.66
C SER A 61 -19.82 -5.26 18.11
N ILE A 62 -18.56 -4.88 18.38
CA ILE A 62 -17.95 -5.01 19.71
C ILE A 62 -17.38 -3.68 20.20
N LEU A 63 -16.51 -3.01 19.43
CA LEU A 63 -15.78 -1.85 19.99
C LEU A 63 -16.65 -0.61 20.14
N LEU A 64 -17.54 -0.37 19.18
CA LEU A 64 -18.48 0.76 19.19
C LEU A 64 -19.52 0.66 20.33
N PRO A 65 -20.16 -0.48 20.60
CA PRO A 65 -21.08 -0.60 21.74
C PRO A 65 -20.37 -0.63 23.11
N LEU A 66 -19.08 -0.97 23.17
CA LEU A 66 -18.29 -0.94 24.41
C LEU A 66 -17.54 0.38 24.63
N ASP A 67 -17.57 1.32 23.68
CA ASP A 67 -16.85 2.61 23.70
C ASP A 67 -15.31 2.47 23.86
N ILE A 68 -14.74 1.38 23.33
CA ILE A 68 -13.30 1.08 23.40
C ILE A 68 -12.66 1.21 22.00
N VAL A 69 -12.96 2.30 21.31
CA VAL A 69 -12.50 2.57 19.93
C VAL A 69 -10.98 2.79 19.86
N SER A 70 -10.33 3.14 20.97
CA SER A 70 -8.87 3.34 21.01
C SER A 70 -8.05 2.06 20.76
N ILE A 71 -8.64 0.87 20.92
CA ILE A 71 -7.95 -0.42 20.73
C ILE A 71 -8.04 -0.93 19.28
N THR A 72 -8.86 -0.31 18.44
CA THR A 72 -9.07 -0.66 17.02
C THR A 72 -7.77 -0.93 16.24
N PRO A 73 -6.70 -0.10 16.29
CA PRO A 73 -5.48 -0.38 15.52
C PRO A 73 -4.75 -1.65 15.97
N ILE A 74 -4.77 -1.95 17.27
CA ILE A 74 -4.15 -3.17 17.83
C ILE A 74 -4.95 -4.39 17.38
N ALA A 75 -6.28 -4.33 17.49
CA ALA A 75 -7.16 -5.41 17.04
C ALA A 75 -7.01 -5.67 15.53
N ALA A 76 -6.96 -4.62 14.72
CA ALA A 76 -6.76 -4.70 13.27
C ALA A 76 -5.43 -5.40 12.92
N LEU A 77 -4.32 -5.03 13.58
CA LEU A 77 -3.02 -5.68 13.36
C LEU A 77 -3.04 -7.17 13.70
N ILE A 78 -3.71 -7.56 14.79
CA ILE A 78 -3.85 -8.96 15.18
C ILE A 78 -4.65 -9.72 14.12
N ILE A 79 -5.76 -9.15 13.64
CA ILE A 79 -6.59 -9.76 12.59
C ILE A 79 -5.79 -9.93 11.30
N VAL A 80 -5.10 -8.89 10.83
CA VAL A 80 -4.23 -8.96 9.63
C VAL A 80 -3.17 -10.04 9.81
N TYR A 81 -2.53 -10.12 10.98
CA TYR A 81 -1.53 -11.14 11.28
C TYR A 81 -2.12 -12.56 11.21
N LEU A 82 -3.29 -12.78 11.79
CA LEU A 82 -3.98 -14.07 11.78
C LEU A 82 -4.41 -14.45 10.36
N CYS A 83 -4.94 -13.51 9.58
CA CYS A 83 -5.30 -13.73 8.19
C CYS A 83 -4.08 -14.08 7.32
N ASP A 84 -2.97 -13.36 7.43
CA ASP A 84 -1.73 -13.69 6.71
C ASP A 84 -1.20 -15.08 7.11
N LEU A 85 -1.25 -15.42 8.39
CA LEU A 85 -0.83 -16.73 8.89
C LEU A 85 -1.73 -17.86 8.37
N ALA A 86 -3.05 -17.65 8.33
CA ALA A 86 -4.02 -18.60 7.80
C ALA A 86 -3.81 -18.82 6.29
N VAL A 87 -3.69 -17.74 5.50
CA VAL A 87 -3.42 -17.82 4.06
C VAL A 87 -2.09 -18.52 3.80
N HIS A 88 -1.05 -18.23 4.57
CA HIS A 88 0.22 -18.92 4.45
C HIS A 88 0.07 -20.42 4.75
N ARG A 89 -0.64 -20.80 5.81
CA ARG A 89 -0.83 -22.22 6.16
C ARG A 89 -1.64 -22.99 5.11
N ILE A 90 -2.62 -22.34 4.48
CA ILE A 90 -3.49 -22.96 3.47
C ILE A 90 -2.78 -23.08 2.12
N PHE A 91 -2.14 -22.01 1.64
CA PHE A 91 -1.55 -21.98 0.30
C PHE A 91 -0.09 -22.46 0.22
N PHE A 92 0.68 -22.35 1.31
CA PHE A 92 2.13 -22.57 1.29
C PHE A 92 2.59 -23.86 1.99
N LYS A 93 1.71 -24.86 2.15
CA LYS A 93 2.12 -26.19 2.63
C LYS A 93 3.16 -26.88 1.72
N HIS A 94 3.47 -26.35 0.53
CA HIS A 94 4.34 -26.97 -0.47
C HIS A 94 5.28 -26.05 -1.27
N SER A 95 5.30 -24.74 -1.06
CA SER A 95 6.14 -23.84 -1.87
C SER A 95 7.14 -23.07 -1.01
N GLU A 96 8.42 -23.40 -1.13
CA GLU A 96 9.52 -22.61 -0.56
C GLU A 96 9.76 -21.28 -1.29
N SER A 97 8.72 -20.64 -1.83
CA SER A 97 8.91 -19.30 -2.36
C SER A 97 9.03 -18.36 -1.15
N ARG A 98 10.26 -17.96 -0.85
CA ARG A 98 10.62 -16.78 -0.02
C ARG A 98 10.07 -15.50 -0.68
N LEU A 99 8.77 -15.41 -0.91
CA LEU A 99 8.11 -14.12 -1.01
C LEU A 99 8.34 -13.50 0.37
N ILE A 100 9.35 -12.62 0.42
CA ILE A 100 9.73 -11.85 1.60
C ILE A 100 8.43 -11.35 2.23
N ARG A 101 8.26 -11.58 3.52
CA ARG A 101 6.99 -11.40 4.21
C ARG A 101 6.88 -9.97 4.74
N GLU A 102 6.76 -8.98 3.87
CA GLU A 102 6.39 -7.64 4.34
C GLU A 102 4.90 -7.60 4.62
N ARG A 103 4.61 -7.42 5.90
CA ARG A 103 3.28 -7.20 6.47
C ARG A 103 2.99 -5.72 6.66
N LEU A 104 3.99 -4.86 6.44
CA LEU A 104 3.88 -3.41 6.60
C LEU A 104 2.90 -2.82 5.58
N PHE A 105 2.91 -3.31 4.34
CA PHE A 105 1.99 -2.85 3.31
C PHE A 105 0.54 -3.26 3.62
N SER A 106 0.25 -4.54 3.85
CA SER A 106 -1.11 -4.99 4.18
C SER A 106 -1.62 -4.44 5.51
N GLY A 107 -0.80 -4.48 6.57
CA GLY A 107 -1.19 -3.95 7.88
C GLY A 107 -1.42 -2.45 7.86
N GLY A 108 -0.48 -1.68 7.28
CA GLY A 108 -0.59 -0.22 7.19
C GLY A 108 -1.80 0.22 6.36
N THR A 109 -2.03 -0.44 5.22
CA THR A 109 -3.17 -0.11 4.34
C THR A 109 -4.51 -0.39 5.01
N VAL A 110 -4.64 -1.52 5.73
CA VAL A 110 -5.88 -1.88 6.43
C VAL A 110 -6.16 -0.91 7.58
N ILE A 111 -5.14 -0.56 8.38
CA ILE A 111 -5.30 0.46 9.43
C ILE A 111 -5.73 1.80 8.82
N PHE A 112 -5.04 2.23 7.77
CA PHE A 112 -5.36 3.50 7.11
C PHE A 112 -6.80 3.51 6.58
N ALA A 113 -7.22 2.43 5.90
CA ALA A 113 -8.57 2.30 5.37
C ALA A 113 -9.64 2.32 6.46
N LEU A 114 -9.40 1.67 7.61
CA LEU A 114 -10.32 1.68 8.75
C LEU A 114 -10.49 3.08 9.35
N TYR A 115 -9.40 3.84 9.49
CA TYR A 115 -9.46 5.19 10.04
C TYR A 115 -10.08 6.23 9.09
N GLN A 116 -9.87 6.06 7.78
CA GLN A 116 -10.26 7.07 6.80
C GLN A 116 -11.64 6.83 6.20
N ALA A 117 -12.13 5.58 6.17
CA ALA A 117 -13.40 5.25 5.57
C ALA A 117 -14.58 5.44 6.54
N PHE A 118 -15.63 6.14 6.09
CA PHE A 118 -16.88 6.25 6.85
C PHE A 118 -17.88 5.16 6.48
N THR A 119 -17.72 4.57 5.29
CA THR A 119 -18.57 3.48 4.81
C THR A 119 -17.74 2.30 4.33
N TYR A 120 -18.35 1.11 4.37
CA TYR A 120 -17.72 -0.11 3.87
C TYR A 120 -17.35 -0.02 2.37
N ILE A 121 -18.14 0.72 1.57
CA ILE A 121 -17.85 0.93 0.15
C ILE A 121 -16.59 1.79 -0.03
N GLU A 122 -16.43 2.85 0.78
CA GLU A 122 -15.22 3.67 0.78
C GLU A 122 -14.00 2.89 1.23
N LEU A 123 -14.15 2.02 2.23
CA LEU A 123 -13.08 1.13 2.69
C LEU A 123 -12.57 0.23 1.55
N ILE A 124 -13.47 -0.42 0.80
CA ILE A 124 -13.08 -1.22 -0.37
C ILE A 124 -12.42 -0.33 -1.43
N ALA A 125 -12.96 0.88 -1.68
CA ALA A 125 -12.39 1.79 -2.67
C ALA A 125 -10.95 2.20 -2.31
N ILE A 126 -10.66 2.47 -1.03
CA ILE A 126 -9.31 2.78 -0.53
C ILE A 126 -8.39 1.56 -0.72
N LEU A 127 -8.81 0.36 -0.35
CA LEU A 127 -8.01 -0.86 -0.54
C LEU A 127 -7.67 -1.11 -2.01
N VAL A 128 -8.66 -0.98 -2.91
CA VAL A 128 -8.45 -1.12 -4.36
C VAL A 128 -7.51 -0.04 -4.87
N SER A 129 -7.66 1.21 -4.41
CA SER A 129 -6.78 2.31 -4.78
C SER A 129 -5.33 2.07 -4.36
N ALA A 130 -5.10 1.51 -3.16
CA ALA A 130 -3.77 1.15 -2.68
C ALA A 130 -3.11 0.07 -3.54
N LEU A 131 -3.86 -0.97 -3.91
CA LEU A 131 -3.38 -2.03 -4.79
C LEU A 131 -3.03 -1.52 -6.19
N VAL A 132 -3.89 -0.67 -6.76
CA VAL A 132 -3.65 -0.05 -8.07
C VAL A 132 -2.45 0.89 -8.01
N SER A 133 -2.34 1.71 -6.97
CA SER A 133 -1.18 2.60 -6.77
C SER A 133 0.11 1.78 -6.69
N MET A 134 0.10 0.67 -5.96
CA MET A 134 1.24 -0.24 -5.83
C MET A 134 1.66 -0.84 -7.16
N LEU A 135 0.69 -1.22 -7.99
CA LEU A 135 0.92 -1.73 -9.33
C LEU A 135 1.56 -0.66 -10.22
N VAL A 136 0.94 0.51 -10.32
CA VAL A 136 1.38 1.63 -11.17
C VAL A 136 2.80 2.06 -10.81
N TRP A 137 3.06 2.32 -9.52
CA TRP A 137 4.38 2.78 -9.08
C TRP A 137 5.47 1.70 -9.20
N SER A 138 5.12 0.42 -9.05
CA SER A 138 6.05 -0.68 -9.32
C SER A 138 6.48 -0.70 -10.79
N PHE A 139 5.55 -0.46 -11.73
CA PHE A 139 5.87 -0.36 -13.16
C PHE A 139 6.72 0.88 -13.47
N VAL A 140 6.37 2.04 -12.92
CA VAL A 140 7.13 3.29 -13.11
C VAL A 140 8.57 3.12 -12.62
N LEU A 141 8.78 2.58 -11.42
CA LEU A 141 10.14 2.38 -10.90
C LEU A 141 10.91 1.29 -11.65
N CYS A 142 10.23 0.26 -12.16
CA CYS A 142 10.86 -0.71 -13.05
C CYS A 142 11.37 -0.03 -14.34
N ALA A 143 10.60 0.91 -14.91
CA ALA A 143 11.01 1.67 -16.09
C ALA A 143 12.18 2.61 -15.78
N VAL A 144 12.13 3.33 -14.66
CA VAL A 144 13.23 4.19 -14.19
C VAL A 144 14.49 3.36 -13.99
N ARG A 145 14.40 2.24 -13.27
CA ARG A 145 15.54 1.35 -13.04
C ARG A 145 16.16 0.84 -14.34
N ARG A 146 15.34 0.42 -15.31
CA ARG A 146 15.85 -0.04 -16.62
C ARG A 146 16.64 1.05 -17.33
N ARG A 147 16.18 2.30 -17.29
CA ARG A 147 16.92 3.45 -17.83
C ARG A 147 18.23 3.71 -17.11
N VAL A 148 18.25 3.53 -15.80
CA VAL A 148 19.47 3.65 -14.99
C VAL A 148 20.47 2.53 -15.31
N GLU A 149 20.01 1.31 -15.54
CA GLU A 149 20.87 0.19 -15.91
C GLU A 149 21.54 0.38 -17.28
N GLU A 150 20.81 0.98 -18.24
CA GLU A 150 21.33 1.37 -19.56
C GLU A 150 22.36 2.51 -19.51
N SER A 151 22.45 3.24 -18.39
CA SER A 151 23.37 4.38 -18.23
C SER A 151 24.78 3.97 -17.78
N ASN A 152 25.79 4.72 -18.23
CA ASN A 152 27.21 4.55 -17.89
C ASN A 152 27.57 5.18 -16.53
N VAL A 153 26.81 4.86 -15.49
CA VAL A 153 27.06 5.31 -14.11
C VAL A 153 27.95 4.31 -13.38
N SER A 154 28.81 4.79 -12.48
CA SER A 154 29.72 3.96 -11.68
C SER A 154 28.94 2.93 -10.83
N ALA A 155 29.49 1.72 -10.71
CA ALA A 155 28.82 0.58 -10.09
C ALA A 155 28.35 0.81 -8.64
N GLN A 156 29.00 1.74 -7.92
CA GLN A 156 28.63 2.13 -6.56
C GLN A 156 27.31 2.90 -6.47
N TRP A 157 26.93 3.64 -7.53
CA TRP A 157 25.72 4.46 -7.56
C TRP A 157 24.54 3.80 -8.30
N LYS A 158 24.80 2.76 -9.08
CA LYS A 158 23.92 2.30 -10.15
C LYS A 158 22.57 1.72 -9.70
N ASN A 159 22.42 1.26 -8.46
CA ASN A 159 21.23 0.48 -8.06
C ASN A 159 20.43 1.11 -6.91
N ALA A 160 20.84 0.90 -5.66
CA ALA A 160 20.04 1.32 -4.50
C ALA A 160 20.00 2.85 -4.28
N PRO A 161 21.14 3.58 -4.36
CA PRO A 161 21.15 5.03 -4.09
C PRO A 161 20.33 5.80 -5.11
N LEU A 162 20.53 5.53 -6.40
CA LEU A 162 19.83 6.26 -7.46
C LEU A 162 18.33 5.96 -7.50
N LEU A 163 17.92 4.74 -7.14
CA LEU A 163 16.52 4.36 -7.01
C LEU A 163 15.87 5.06 -5.80
N LEU A 164 16.60 5.24 -4.70
CA LEU A 164 16.11 5.98 -3.55
C LEU A 164 15.99 7.48 -3.84
N ILE A 165 16.94 8.05 -4.60
CA ILE A 165 16.86 9.44 -5.08
C ILE A 165 15.64 9.61 -6.00
N SER A 166 15.40 8.68 -6.93
CA SER A 166 14.25 8.78 -7.83
C SER A 166 12.91 8.64 -7.09
N MET A 167 12.83 7.76 -6.10
CA MET A 167 11.68 7.66 -5.19
C MET A 167 11.45 8.96 -4.41
N GLY A 168 12.52 9.59 -3.91
CA GLY A 168 12.44 10.88 -3.22
C GLY A 168 11.95 12.03 -4.11
N LEU A 169 12.43 12.09 -5.36
CA LEU A 169 11.96 13.08 -6.35
C LEU A 169 10.49 12.88 -6.70
N ILE A 170 10.05 11.62 -6.85
CA ILE A 170 8.62 11.30 -7.05
C ILE A 170 7.80 11.75 -5.84
N ALA A 171 8.25 11.45 -4.62
CA ALA A 171 7.56 11.87 -3.40
C ALA A 171 7.41 13.39 -3.31
N LEU A 172 8.47 14.14 -3.63
CA LEU A 172 8.43 15.61 -3.66
C LEU A 172 7.46 16.14 -4.71
N ALA A 173 7.41 15.55 -5.90
CA ALA A 173 6.49 15.95 -6.95
C ALA A 173 5.02 15.73 -6.54
N LEU A 174 4.73 14.58 -5.91
CA LEU A 174 3.40 14.27 -5.39
C LEU A 174 3.01 15.20 -4.24
N TYR A 175 3.94 15.48 -3.33
CA TYR A 175 3.71 16.42 -2.23
C TYR A 175 3.43 17.84 -2.73
N ALA A 176 4.21 18.32 -3.70
CA ALA A 176 3.97 19.63 -4.31
C ALA A 176 2.59 19.69 -5.00
N TRP A 177 2.16 18.60 -5.62
CA TRP A 177 0.83 18.48 -6.21
C TRP A 177 -0.27 18.51 -5.14
N ASP A 178 -0.14 17.75 -4.05
CA ASP A 178 -1.10 17.75 -2.93
C ASP A 178 -1.27 19.16 -2.34
N VAL A 179 -0.16 19.86 -2.08
CA VAL A 179 -0.18 21.25 -1.60
C VAL A 179 -0.83 22.20 -2.61
N ALA A 180 -0.57 22.02 -3.91
CA ALA A 180 -1.17 22.86 -4.95
C ALA A 180 -2.70 22.73 -5.00
N TRP A 181 -3.27 21.57 -4.69
CA TRP A 181 -4.72 21.40 -4.57
C TRP A 181 -5.32 22.10 -3.35
N LEU A 182 -4.55 22.30 -2.28
CA LEU A 182 -4.98 23.01 -1.07
C LEU A 182 -4.88 24.54 -1.22
N THR A 183 -3.92 25.04 -2.00
CA THR A 183 -3.71 26.49 -2.18
C THR A 183 -4.88 27.30 -2.76
N PRO A 184 -5.72 26.83 -3.70
CA PRO A 184 -6.86 27.61 -4.18
C PRO A 184 -7.97 27.82 -3.13
N ALA A 185 -7.91 27.16 -1.96
CA ALA A 185 -8.86 27.38 -0.85
C ALA A 185 -8.38 28.44 0.16
N LEU A 186 -7.14 28.93 0.04
CA LEU A 186 -6.50 29.89 0.97
C LEU A 186 -6.34 31.31 0.40
N LEU A 187 -6.71 31.52 -0.87
CA LEU A 187 -6.74 32.82 -1.56
C LEU A 187 -8.19 33.23 -1.83
#